data_AF-A0A1H5IB08-F1
#
_entry.id   AF-A0A1H5IB08-F1
#
_cell.length_a   1.000
_cell.length_b   1.000
_cell.length_c   1.000
_cell.angle_alpha   90.00
_cell.angle_beta   90.00
_cell.angle_gamma   90.00
#
_symmetry.space_group_name_H-M   'P 1'
#
loop_
_entity.id
_entity.type
_entity.pdbx_description
1 polymer ?
#
loop_
_entity_poly.entity_id
_entity_poly.type
_entity_poly.pdbx_seq_one_letter_code
_entity_poly.pdbx_strand_id
1 'polypeptide(L)'
;MINDLDIQFQEAYKIASNMQGKLPQDIMLKLYAYYKQAMKGDQFSFNANNNTTTGLRSAFKFNAWVQLKGMSPEDAKKEYINLVNTIIKQYL
;
A
#
# COMPACT_ATOMS: atom_id res chain seq x y z
N MET A 1 -16.97 16.67 7.85
CA MET A 1 -15.88 16.48 8.83
C MET A 1 -14.87 15.54 8.22
N ILE A 2 -13.58 15.87 8.23
CA ILE A 2 -12.54 14.92 7.82
C ILE A 2 -12.52 13.80 8.88
N ASN A 3 -12.57 12.55 8.45
CA ASN A 3 -12.52 11.38 9.33
C ASN A 3 -11.13 11.27 9.96
N ASP A 4 -11.04 11.03 11.26
CA ASP A 4 -9.77 10.85 11.98
C ASP A 4 -8.90 9.75 11.37
N LEU A 5 -9.51 8.65 10.92
CA LEU A 5 -8.80 7.57 10.21
C LEU A 5 -8.18 8.05 8.89
N ASP A 6 -8.84 8.97 8.17
CA ASP A 6 -8.30 9.52 6.93
C ASP A 6 -7.10 10.43 7.20
N ILE A 7 -7.14 11.22 8.28
CA ILE A 7 -6.01 12.06 8.70
C ILE A 7 -4.80 11.19 9.02
N GLN A 8 -4.98 10.18 9.88
CA GLN A 8 -3.91 9.25 10.26
C GLN A 8 -3.35 8.49 9.04
N PHE A 9 -4.22 8.08 8.11
CA PHE A 9 -3.78 7.42 6.88
C PHE A 9 -2.94 8.34 5.99
N GLN A 10 -3.34 9.62 5.84
CA GLN A 10 -2.56 10.60 5.07
C GLN A 10 -1.21 10.91 5.73
N GLU A 11 -1.16 10.98 7.06
CA GLU A 11 0.08 11.14 7.80
C GLU A 11 1.01 9.94 7.63
N ALA A 12 0.49 8.71 7.78
CA ALA A 12 1.24 7.50 7.53
C ALA A 12 1.77 7.44 6.09
N TYR A 13 0.97 7.86 5.10
CA TYR A 13 1.38 7.92 3.71
C TYR A 13 2.53 8.91 3.49
N LYS A 14 2.46 10.08 4.11
CA LYS A 14 3.55 11.07 4.07
C LYS A 14 4.83 10.50 4.68
N ILE A 15 4.74 9.82 5.82
CA ILE A 15 5.92 9.22 6.45
C ILE A 15 6.52 8.16 5.53
N ALA A 16 5.71 7.20 5.06
CA ALA A 16 6.17 6.12 4.18
C ALA A 16 6.79 6.64 2.88
N SER A 17 6.24 7.70 2.31
CA SER A 17 6.75 8.33 1.07
C SER A 17 8.08 9.04 1.25
N ASN A 18 8.43 9.43 2.49
CA ASN A 18 9.68 10.10 2.83
C ASN A 18 10.73 9.15 3.46
N MET A 19 10.40 7.88 3.69
CA MET A 19 11.37 6.90 4.22
C MET A 19 12.54 6.72 3.24
N GLN A 20 13.75 6.92 3.73
CA GLN A 20 14.99 6.71 2.98
C GLN A 20 15.57 5.33 3.35
N GLY A 21 15.87 4.52 2.34
CA GLY A 21 16.45 3.18 2.53
C GLY A 21 15.75 2.11 1.69
N LYS A 22 16.43 0.97 1.49
CA LYS A 22 15.82 -0.18 0.81
C LYS A 22 15.00 -0.98 1.82
N LEU A 23 13.69 -0.78 1.81
CA LEU A 23 12.76 -1.70 2.47
C LEU A 23 12.76 -3.06 1.75
N PRO A 24 12.53 -4.17 2.45
CA PRO A 24 12.28 -5.47 1.82
C PRO A 24 11.16 -5.39 0.77
N GLN A 25 11.29 -6.17 -0.30
CA GLN A 25 10.40 -6.10 -1.46
C GLN A 25 8.95 -6.48 -1.13
N ASP A 26 8.75 -7.40 -0.20
CA ASP A 26 7.45 -7.81 0.32
C ASP A 26 6.76 -6.70 1.12
N ILE A 27 7.51 -5.95 1.94
CA ILE A 27 6.99 -4.79 2.67
C ILE A 27 6.53 -3.69 1.70
N MET A 28 7.32 -3.42 0.66
CA MET A 28 6.93 -2.46 -0.38
C MET A 28 5.64 -2.89 -1.12
N LEU A 29 5.47 -4.19 -1.38
CA LEU A 29 4.26 -4.72 -2.01
C LEU A 29 3.05 -4.61 -1.08
N LYS A 30 3.21 -4.88 0.22
CA LYS A 30 2.13 -4.70 1.22
C LYS A 30 1.70 -3.24 1.35
N LEU A 31 2.65 -2.30 1.44
CA LEU A 31 2.35 -0.86 1.45
C LEU A 31 1.54 -0.47 0.20
N TYR A 32 1.95 -0.92 -0.98
CA TYR A 32 1.22 -0.67 -2.22
C TYR A 32 -0.20 -1.26 -2.18
N ALA A 33 -0.35 -2.52 -1.78
CA ALA A 33 -1.63 -3.22 -1.75
C ALA A 33 -2.62 -2.54 -0.81
N TYR A 34 -2.23 -2.27 0.44
CA TYR A 34 -3.09 -1.58 1.40
C TYR A 34 -3.46 -0.17 0.95
N TYR A 35 -2.51 0.59 0.40
CA TYR A 35 -2.81 1.92 -0.15
C TYR A 35 -3.84 1.85 -1.28
N LYS A 36 -3.67 0.92 -2.24
CA LYS A 36 -4.61 0.75 -3.34
C LYS A 36 -5.99 0.32 -2.86
N GLN A 37 -6.07 -0.62 -1.92
CA GLN A 37 -7.32 -1.07 -1.34
C GLN A 37 -8.01 0.05 -0.55
N ALA A 38 -7.27 0.84 0.22
CA ALA A 38 -7.78 2.00 0.95
C ALA A 38 -8.39 3.08 0.03
N MET A 39 -7.86 3.23 -1.19
CA MET A 39 -8.28 4.26 -2.14
C MET A 39 -9.33 3.80 -3.15
N LYS A 40 -9.36 2.51 -3.48
CA LYS A 40 -10.15 1.97 -4.60
C LYS A 40 -10.99 0.75 -4.23
N GLY A 41 -10.79 0.14 -3.06
CA GLY A 41 -11.39 -1.14 -2.70
C GLY A 41 -11.14 -2.19 -3.79
N ASP A 42 -12.14 -3.02 -4.05
CA ASP A 42 -12.11 -4.09 -5.05
C ASP A 42 -12.24 -3.61 -6.52
N GLN A 43 -12.07 -2.31 -6.79
CA GLN A 43 -12.06 -1.75 -8.14
C GLN A 43 -10.73 -2.02 -8.85
N PHE A 44 -10.40 -3.30 -9.02
CA PHE A 44 -9.13 -3.74 -9.58
C PHE A 44 -8.95 -3.27 -11.01
N SER A 45 -7.80 -2.65 -11.28
CA SER A 45 -7.38 -2.30 -12.62
C SER A 45 -5.91 -2.65 -12.81
N PHE A 46 -5.63 -3.38 -13.89
CA PHE A 46 -4.28 -3.77 -14.28
C PHE A 46 -3.83 -2.91 -15.45
N ASN A 47 -2.75 -2.16 -15.27
CA ASN A 47 -2.10 -1.46 -16.36
C ASN A 47 -0.97 -2.35 -16.90
N ALA A 48 -1.26 -3.05 -17.99
CA ALA A 48 -0.28 -3.88 -18.68
C ALA A 48 0.76 -2.97 -19.35
N ASN A 49 2.03 -3.11 -18.94
CA ASN A 49 3.15 -2.50 -19.64
C ASN A 49 3.81 -3.56 -20.53
N ASN A 50 4.02 -3.23 -21.80
CA ASN A 50 4.62 -4.13 -22.79
C ASN A 50 6.13 -4.35 -22.59
N ASN A 51 6.79 -3.58 -21.71
CA ASN A 51 8.16 -3.84 -21.28
C ASN A 51 8.17 -4.93 -20.20
N THR A 52 8.98 -5.97 -20.38
CA THR A 52 8.97 -7.20 -19.55
C THR A 52 9.32 -6.94 -18.08
N THR A 53 10.30 -6.10 -17.78
CA THR A 53 10.74 -5.83 -16.40
C THR A 53 9.73 -4.98 -15.65
N THR A 54 9.18 -3.94 -16.29
CA THR A 54 8.15 -3.10 -15.68
C THR A 54 6.82 -3.83 -15.58
N GLY A 55 6.50 -4.66 -16.58
CA GLY A 55 5.35 -5.55 -16.59
C GLY A 55 5.36 -6.52 -15.40
N LEU A 56 6.50 -7.14 -15.10
CA LEU A 56 6.63 -8.04 -13.95
C LEU A 56 6.40 -7.33 -12.61
N ARG A 57 6.97 -6.13 -12.43
CA ARG A 57 6.72 -5.32 -11.21
C ARG A 57 5.25 -4.92 -11.07
N SER A 58 4.62 -4.52 -12.17
CA SER A 58 3.18 -4.22 -12.21
C SER A 58 2.32 -5.44 -11.87
N ALA A 59 2.69 -6.63 -12.36
CA ALA A 59 1.99 -7.87 -12.06
C ALA A 59 2.07 -8.24 -10.58
N PHE A 60 3.25 -8.14 -9.95
CA PHE A 60 3.37 -8.36 -8.51
C PHE A 60 2.54 -7.38 -7.67
N LYS A 61 2.56 -6.10 -8.05
CA LYS A 61 1.74 -5.06 -7.41
C LYS A 61 0.25 -5.36 -7.52
N PHE A 62 -0.21 -5.72 -8.72
CA PHE A 62 -1.60 -6.06 -8.96
C PHE A 62 -2.02 -7.31 -8.18
N ASN A 63 -1.19 -8.37 -8.21
CA ASN A 63 -1.46 -9.59 -7.44
C ASN A 63 -1.56 -9.30 -5.93
N ALA A 64 -0.66 -8.50 -5.37
CA ALA A 64 -0.72 -8.12 -3.96
C ALA A 64 -2.01 -7.35 -3.62
N TRP A 65 -2.47 -6.47 -4.51
CA TRP A 65 -3.74 -5.76 -4.32
C TRP A 65 -4.95 -6.71 -4.43
N VAL A 66 -4.98 -7.59 -5.43
CA VAL A 66 -6.05 -8.59 -5.62
C VAL A 66 -6.15 -9.57 -4.44
N GLN A 67 -5.04 -9.90 -3.78
CA GLN A 67 -5.05 -10.73 -2.57
C GLN A 67 -5.83 -10.10 -1.41
N LEU A 68 -6.09 -8.79 -1.43
CA LEU A 68 -6.90 -8.09 -0.43
C LEU A 68 -8.39 -8.03 -0.78
N LYS A 69 -8.84 -8.73 -1.83
CA LYS A 69 -10.24 -8.75 -2.25
C LYS A 69 -11.18 -9.01 -1.07
N GLY A 70 -12.20 -8.17 -0.92
CA GLY A 70 -13.17 -8.21 0.17
C GLY A 70 -12.75 -7.45 1.45
N MET A 71 -11.51 -6.95 1.53
CA MET A 71 -11.10 -6.05 2.60
C MET A 71 -11.74 -4.67 2.41
N SER A 72 -12.31 -4.10 3.47
CA SER A 72 -12.89 -2.75 3.41
C SER A 72 -11.78 -1.68 3.21
N PRO A 73 -12.10 -0.54 2.56
CA PRO A 73 -11.17 0.59 2.51
C PRO A 73 -10.72 1.06 3.90
N GLU A 74 -11.60 1.02 4.90
CA GLU A 74 -11.32 1.40 6.29
C GLU A 74 -10.30 0.47 6.93
N ASP A 75 -10.45 -0.85 6.76
CA ASP A 75 -9.50 -1.81 7.32
C ASP A 75 -8.15 -1.74 6.60
N ALA A 76 -8.15 -1.51 5.28
CA ALA A 76 -6.93 -1.28 4.53
C ALA A 76 -6.16 -0.03 5.02
N LYS A 77 -6.86 1.05 5.42
CA LYS A 77 -6.24 2.23 6.04
C LYS A 77 -5.59 1.88 7.37
N LYS A 78 -6.29 1.15 8.24
CA LYS A 78 -5.75 0.70 9.55
C LYS A 78 -4.51 -0.16 9.37
N GLU A 79 -4.56 -1.13 8.46
CA GLU A 79 -3.41 -2.00 8.17
C GLU A 79 -2.23 -1.23 7.57
N TYR A 80 -2.49 -0.23 6.71
CA TYR A 80 -1.45 0.65 6.21
C TYR A 80 -0.77 1.43 7.35
N ILE A 81 -1.55 2.04 8.24
CA ILE A 81 -1.04 2.78 9.41
C ILE A 81 -0.22 1.86 10.31
N ASN A 82 -0.74 0.66 10.62
CA ASN A 82 -0.06 -0.35 11.43
C ASN A 82 1.29 -0.77 10.82
N LEU A 83 1.31 -1.01 9.50
CA LEU A 83 2.52 -1.39 8.80
C LEU A 83 3.57 -0.26 8.82
N VAL A 84 3.17 0.99 8.56
CA VAL A 84 4.07 2.15 8.62
C VAL A 84 4.66 2.30 10.02
N ASN A 85 3.83 2.22 11.07
CA ASN A 85 4.31 2.28 12.45
C ASN A 85 5.28 1.16 12.80
N THR A 86 5.06 -0.05 12.26
CA THR A 86 5.97 -1.18 12.44
C THR A 86 7.32 -0.94 11.77
N ILE A 87 7.31 -0.39 10.55
CA ILE A 87 8.53 -0.05 9.82
C ILE A 87 9.33 1.01 10.57
N ILE A 88 8.68 2.07 11.06
CA ILE A 88 9.34 3.12 11.85
C ILE A 88 10.04 2.46 13.05
N LYS A 89 9.36 1.62 13.83
CA LYS A 89 9.95 0.98 15.01
C LYS A 89 11.11 0.03 14.71
N GLN A 90 11.14 -0.59 13.54
CA GLN A 90 12.16 -1.59 13.18
C GLN A 90 13.37 -1.01 12.47
N TYR A 91 13.21 0.10 11.76
CA TYR A 91 14.23 0.64 10.85
C TYR A 91 14.66 2.07 11.16
N LEU A 92 13.97 2.77 12.08
CA LEU A 92 14.25 4.15 12.49
C LEU A 92 14.28 4.27 14.02
#